data_AF-A0A962PD89-F1
#
_entry.id   AF-A0A962PD89-F1
#
_cell.length_a   1.000
_cell.length_b   1.000
_cell.length_c   1.000
_cell.angle_alpha   90.00
_cell.angle_beta   90.00
_cell.angle_gamma   90.00
#
_symmetry.space_group_name_H-M   'P 1'
#
loop_
_entity.id
_entity.type
_entity.pdbx_description
1 polymer ?
#
loop_
_entity_poly.entity_id
_entity_poly.type
_entity_poly.pdbx_seq_one_letter_code
_entity_poly.pdbx_strand_id
1 'polypeptide(L)'
;MYICLISVHGLVRAAELELGRDADTGGQTKYVVDLARALAAHPAVCQVDLFTRQVLDAAVGQDYAQPIEALCEGARIVRIACGPREYLAKEQLWDHLDSFADNLLLWLDGQPRMPSIVHSHYADAGYVGVRLSNL
;
A
#
# COMPACT_ATOMS: atom_id res chain seq x y z
N MET A 1 11.93 7.85 12.76
CA MET A 1 12.10 7.35 11.38
C MET A 1 10.73 7.17 10.75
N TYR A 2 10.57 7.59 9.50
CA TYR A 2 9.33 7.35 8.72
C TYR A 2 9.59 6.24 7.71
N ILE A 3 8.75 5.20 7.72
CA ILE A 3 8.87 4.04 6.84
C ILE A 3 7.69 4.00 5.86
N CYS A 4 8.00 3.87 4.58
CA CYS A 4 7.07 3.62 3.49
C CYS A 4 7.12 2.12 3.14
N LEU A 5 6.02 1.41 3.36
CA LEU A 5 5.82 0.04 2.86
C LEU A 5 4.97 0.10 1.61
N ILE A 6 5.31 -0.64 0.55
CA ILE A 6 4.55 -0.64 -0.70
C ILE A 6 4.09 -2.07 -1.02
N SER A 7 2.78 -2.27 -1.15
CA SER A 7 2.16 -3.51 -1.62
C SER A 7 0.97 -3.16 -2.51
N VAL A 8 1.15 -3.22 -3.84
CA VAL A 8 0.20 -2.64 -4.80
C VAL A 8 -1.00 -3.55 -5.06
N HIS A 9 -0.75 -4.82 -5.43
CA HIS A 9 -1.82 -5.79 -5.69
C HIS A 9 -2.50 -6.32 -4.41
N GLY A 10 -3.62 -7.00 -4.65
CA GLY A 10 -4.42 -7.66 -3.61
C GLY A 10 -5.31 -6.70 -2.84
N LEU A 11 -6.07 -7.27 -1.90
CA LEU A 11 -7.02 -6.54 -1.08
C LEU A 11 -6.47 -6.32 0.34
N VAL A 12 -5.88 -5.15 0.56
CA VAL A 12 -5.28 -4.77 1.85
C VAL A 12 -6.26 -3.90 2.66
N ARG A 13 -6.56 -4.32 3.90
CA ARG A 13 -7.38 -3.59 4.89
C ARG A 13 -6.88 -3.81 6.32
N ALA A 14 -7.28 -2.99 7.29
CA ALA A 14 -6.71 -3.04 8.64
C ALA A 14 -7.21 -4.23 9.48
N ALA A 15 -8.44 -4.67 9.24
CA ALA A 15 -9.13 -5.71 9.99
C ALA A 15 -9.78 -6.74 9.06
N GLU A 16 -10.02 -7.95 9.59
CA GLU A 16 -10.74 -9.02 8.89
C GLU A 16 -10.18 -9.33 7.49
N LEU A 17 -8.87 -9.42 7.32
CA LEU A 17 -8.25 -9.69 6.01
C LEU A 17 -8.94 -10.85 5.27
N GLU A 18 -9.30 -10.63 4.00
CA GLU A 18 -9.96 -11.63 3.13
C GLU A 18 -8.96 -12.68 2.60
N LEU A 19 -8.18 -13.27 3.52
CA LEU A 19 -7.11 -14.20 3.17
C LEU A 19 -7.68 -15.43 2.45
N GLY A 20 -7.09 -15.76 1.30
CA GLY A 20 -7.51 -16.89 0.47
C GLY A 20 -8.72 -16.60 -0.42
N ARG A 21 -9.19 -15.34 -0.50
CA ARG A 21 -10.24 -14.94 -1.44
C ARG A 21 -9.84 -15.18 -2.89
N ASP A 22 -8.60 -14.87 -3.23
CA ASP A 22 -8.03 -15.02 -4.57
C ASP A 22 -6.51 -15.27 -4.51
N ALA A 23 -5.87 -15.30 -5.68
CA ALA A 23 -4.43 -15.53 -5.81
C ALA A 23 -3.55 -14.34 -5.37
N ASP A 24 -4.16 -13.20 -5.05
CA ASP A 24 -3.49 -11.93 -4.77
C ASP A 24 -3.63 -11.53 -3.30
N THR A 25 -4.60 -12.11 -2.58
CA THR A 25 -4.91 -11.81 -1.17
C THR A 25 -4.57 -12.99 -0.28
N GLY A 26 -3.34 -13.01 0.25
CA GLY A 26 -2.82 -14.17 0.98
C GLY A 26 -1.70 -13.85 1.97
N GLY A 27 -0.67 -14.71 2.02
CA GLY A 27 0.42 -14.61 2.99
C GLY A 27 1.14 -13.26 2.98
N GLN A 28 1.34 -12.67 1.79
CA GLN A 28 1.93 -11.33 1.66
C GLN A 28 1.06 -10.26 2.31
N THR A 29 -0.25 -10.24 2.03
CA THR A 29 -1.20 -9.28 2.62
C THR A 29 -1.14 -9.32 4.15
N LYS A 30 -1.16 -10.53 4.72
CA LYS A 30 -1.01 -10.70 6.18
C LYS A 30 0.35 -10.18 6.66
N TYR A 31 1.43 -10.58 5.98
CA TYR A 31 2.78 -10.20 6.34
C TYR A 31 2.98 -8.69 6.39
N VAL A 32 2.57 -7.94 5.37
CA VAL A 32 2.80 -6.48 5.32
C VAL A 32 1.97 -5.73 6.35
N VAL A 33 0.77 -6.21 6.65
CA VAL A 33 -0.10 -5.64 7.69
C VAL A 33 0.48 -5.87 9.08
N ASP A 34 0.92 -7.08 9.38
CA ASP A 34 1.57 -7.40 10.65
C ASP A 34 2.92 -6.68 10.80
N LEU A 35 3.70 -6.59 9.72
CA LEU A 35 4.97 -5.88 9.68
C LEU A 35 4.77 -4.40 9.98
N ALA A 36 3.76 -3.75 9.37
CA ALA A 36 3.47 -2.35 9.63
C ALA A 36 3.16 -2.09 11.11
N ARG A 37 2.37 -2.97 11.74
CA ARG A 37 2.06 -2.90 13.17
C ARG A 37 3.30 -3.07 14.03
N ALA A 38 4.13 -4.07 13.73
CA ALA A 38 5.35 -4.35 14.46
C ALA A 38 6.37 -3.20 14.36
N LEU A 39 6.53 -2.62 13.15
CA LEU A 39 7.42 -1.49 12.92
C LEU A 39 6.96 -0.24 13.66
N ALA A 40 5.65 0.06 13.67
CA ALA A 40 5.13 1.23 14.37
C ALA A 40 5.27 1.15 15.90
N ALA A 41 5.34 -0.06 16.47
CA ALA A 41 5.62 -0.25 17.88
C ALA A 41 7.11 0.00 18.25
N HIS A 42 8.00 0.12 17.26
CA HIS A 42 9.43 0.32 17.53
C HIS A 42 9.72 1.78 17.92
N PRO A 43 10.40 2.07 19.05
CA PRO A 43 10.59 3.44 19.56
C PRO A 43 11.29 4.41 18.59
N ALA A 44 12.12 3.90 17.68
CA ALA A 44 12.79 4.71 16.67
C ALA A 44 11.90 5.06 15.45
N VAL A 45 10.74 4.43 15.31
CA VAL A 45 9.79 4.61 14.20
C VAL A 45 8.67 5.52 14.68
N CYS A 46 8.46 6.61 13.94
CA CYS A 46 7.44 7.60 14.28
C CYS A 46 6.24 7.59 13.33
N GLN A 47 6.33 6.86 12.21
CA GLN A 47 5.22 6.64 11.29
C GLN A 47 5.57 5.46 10.38
N VAL A 48 4.56 4.63 10.10
CA VAL A 48 4.56 3.64 9.03
C VAL A 48 3.36 3.89 8.13
N ASP A 49 3.61 4.10 6.84
CA ASP A 49 2.54 4.15 5.85
C ASP A 49 2.63 2.92 4.95
N LEU A 50 1.56 2.13 4.91
CA LEU A 50 1.40 1.00 4.00
C LEU A 50 0.62 1.45 2.77
N PHE A 51 1.33 1.66 1.68
CA PHE A 51 0.76 2.08 0.41
C PHE A 51 0.25 0.91 -0.40
N THR A 52 -0.98 1.04 -0.89
CA THR A 52 -1.65 0.06 -1.72
C THR A 52 -2.58 0.75 -2.72
N ARG A 53 -3.17 -0.01 -3.64
CA ARG A 53 -4.11 0.54 -4.63
C ARG A 53 -5.47 0.84 -4.00
N GLN A 54 -6.07 1.97 -4.40
CA GLN A 54 -7.45 2.29 -4.09
C GLN A 54 -8.40 1.52 -5.01
N VAL A 55 -9.39 0.83 -4.42
CA VAL A 55 -10.35 0.01 -5.16
C VAL A 55 -11.77 0.48 -4.87
N LEU A 56 -12.48 0.92 -5.91
CA LEU A 56 -13.87 1.34 -5.90
C LEU A 56 -14.68 0.34 -6.72
N ASP A 57 -15.03 -0.77 -6.07
CA ASP A 57 -15.75 -1.87 -6.71
C ASP A 57 -16.86 -2.37 -5.79
N ALA A 58 -18.07 -2.54 -6.34
CA ALA A 58 -19.22 -3.03 -5.60
C ALA A 58 -19.07 -4.51 -5.16
N ALA A 59 -18.13 -5.24 -5.76
CA ALA A 59 -17.84 -6.64 -5.43
C ALA A 59 -16.93 -6.83 -4.20
N VAL A 60 -16.40 -5.74 -3.64
CA VAL A 60 -15.53 -5.75 -2.44
C VAL A 60 -16.02 -4.75 -1.40
N GLY A 61 -15.44 -4.78 -0.20
CA GLY A 61 -15.79 -3.85 0.88
C GLY A 61 -15.53 -2.37 0.53
N GLN A 62 -16.35 -1.47 1.07
CA GLN A 62 -16.21 -0.02 0.85
C GLN A 62 -14.97 0.57 1.52
N ASP A 63 -14.39 -0.14 2.48
CA ASP A 63 -13.14 0.19 3.15
C ASP A 63 -11.95 0.22 2.17
N TYR A 64 -11.96 -0.60 1.12
CA TYR A 64 -10.94 -0.54 0.06
C TYR A 64 -10.97 0.76 -0.76
N ALA A 65 -12.07 1.52 -0.69
CA ALA A 65 -12.17 2.83 -1.32
C ALA A 65 -11.68 3.97 -0.39
N GLN A 66 -11.46 3.71 0.90
CA GLN A 66 -11.06 4.76 1.85
C GLN A 66 -9.60 5.17 1.61
N PRO A 67 -9.31 6.43 1.24
CA PRO A 67 -7.94 6.85 0.90
C PRO A 67 -6.94 6.65 2.03
N ILE A 68 -7.39 6.78 3.27
CA ILE A 68 -6.58 6.56 4.47
C ILE A 68 -7.39 5.73 5.46
N GLU A 69 -6.78 4.70 6.01
CA GLU A 69 -7.35 3.85 7.05
C GLU A 69 -6.33 3.68 8.19
N ALA A 70 -6.74 3.96 9.42
CA ALA A 70 -5.87 3.78 10.57
C ALA A 70 -5.62 2.28 10.80
N LEU A 71 -4.34 1.90 10.96
CA LEU A 71 -3.97 0.53 11.24
C LEU A 71 -3.78 0.33 12.74
N CYS A 72 -2.90 1.11 13.35
CA CYS A 72 -2.70 1.25 14.80
C CYS A 72 -2.08 2.61 15.09
N GLU A 73 -1.76 2.90 16.36
CA GLU A 73 -0.94 4.07 16.68
C GLU A 73 0.38 4.01 15.91
N GLY A 74 0.72 5.10 15.22
CA GLY A 74 1.92 5.19 14.39
C GLY A 74 1.87 4.45 13.05
N ALA A 75 0.76 3.79 12.66
CA ALA A 75 0.62 3.15 11.35
C ALA A 75 -0.73 3.39 10.67
N ARG A 76 -0.71 3.57 9.35
CA ARG A 76 -1.92 3.68 8.52
C ARG A 76 -1.74 3.01 7.16
N ILE A 77 -2.84 2.61 6.56
CA ILE A 77 -2.92 2.24 5.15
C ILE A 77 -3.23 3.51 4.36
N VAL A 78 -2.51 3.73 3.27
CA VAL A 78 -2.75 4.84 2.34
C VAL A 78 -3.02 4.24 0.96
N ARG A 79 -4.18 4.57 0.39
CA ARG A 79 -4.64 4.02 -0.87
C ARG A 79 -4.46 5.03 -2.00
N ILE A 80 -3.68 4.66 -2.99
CA ILE A 80 -3.37 5.48 -4.15
C ILE A 80 -4.28 5.07 -5.32
N ALA A 81 -4.98 6.04 -5.89
CA ALA A 81 -5.76 5.82 -7.10
C ALA A 81 -4.82 5.55 -8.29
N CYS A 82 -5.03 4.44 -9.01
CA CYS A 82 -4.38 4.19 -10.29
C CYS A 82 -5.21 3.22 -11.14
N GLY A 83 -5.15 3.42 -12.46
CA GLY A 83 -5.88 2.60 -13.42
C GLY A 83 -7.40 2.69 -13.27
N PRO A 84 -8.13 1.65 -13.75
CA PRO A 84 -9.57 1.46 -13.53
C PRO A 84 -9.99 1.61 -12.06
N ARG A 85 -11.29 1.74 -11.79
CA ARG A 85 -11.80 1.84 -10.41
C ARG A 85 -11.98 0.47 -9.77
N GLU A 86 -12.25 -0.53 -10.59
CA GLU A 86 -12.59 -1.89 -10.22
C GLU A 86 -11.39 -2.65 -9.67
N TYR A 87 -11.63 -3.78 -9.02
CA TYR A 87 -10.55 -4.66 -8.62
C TYR A 87 -9.83 -5.21 -9.85
N LEU A 88 -8.49 -5.29 -9.79
CA LEU A 88 -7.65 -5.83 -10.85
C LEU A 88 -6.76 -6.91 -10.27
N ALA A 89 -6.67 -8.02 -10.98
CA ALA A 89 -5.68 -9.04 -10.68
C ALA A 89 -4.27 -8.51 -10.98
N LYS A 90 -3.27 -9.02 -10.26
CA LYS A 90 -1.87 -8.54 -10.36
C LYS A 90 -1.31 -8.55 -11.78
N GLU A 91 -1.74 -9.49 -12.62
CA GLU A 91 -1.30 -9.60 -14.02
C GLU A 91 -1.76 -8.40 -14.87
N GLN A 92 -2.84 -7.72 -14.47
CA GLN A 92 -3.42 -6.57 -15.17
C GLN A 92 -2.92 -5.22 -14.62
N LEU A 93 -2.15 -5.22 -13.53
CA LEU A 93 -1.70 -3.98 -12.88
C LEU A 93 -0.51 -3.32 -13.56
N TRP A 94 0.26 -4.05 -14.37
CA TRP A 94 1.53 -3.58 -14.94
C TRP A 94 1.39 -2.28 -15.73
N ASP A 95 0.34 -2.14 -16.54
CA ASP A 95 0.05 -0.94 -17.34
C ASP A 95 -0.32 0.28 -16.50
N HIS A 96 -0.48 0.12 -15.18
CA HIS A 96 -0.91 1.15 -14.25
C HIS A 96 0.12 1.48 -13.17
N LEU A 97 1.27 0.79 -13.14
CA LEU A 97 2.29 1.00 -12.10
C LEU A 97 2.99 2.36 -12.22
N ASP A 98 3.14 2.90 -13.43
CA ASP A 98 3.66 4.25 -13.63
C ASP A 98 2.72 5.29 -13.01
N SER A 99 1.42 5.19 -13.30
CA SER A 99 0.41 6.07 -12.69
C SER A 99 0.35 5.91 -11.16
N PHE A 100 0.53 4.70 -10.64
CA PHE A 100 0.62 4.48 -9.20
C PHE A 100 1.83 5.18 -8.60
N ALA A 101 3.01 5.03 -9.23
CA ALA A 101 4.25 5.65 -8.75
C ALA A 101 4.18 7.18 -8.78
N ASP A 102 3.65 7.76 -9.85
CA ASP A 102 3.50 9.21 -10.00
C ASP A 102 2.52 9.78 -8.95
N ASN A 103 1.37 9.14 -8.77
CA ASN A 103 0.38 9.57 -7.76
C ASN A 103 0.88 9.37 -6.33
N LEU A 104 1.67 8.32 -6.09
CA LEU A 104 2.33 8.11 -4.80
C LEU A 104 3.38 9.19 -4.53
N LEU A 105 4.20 9.54 -5.52
CA LEU A 105 5.16 10.63 -5.38
C LEU A 105 4.46 11.96 -5.08
N LEU A 106 3.41 12.30 -5.84
CA LEU A 106 2.61 13.51 -5.58
C LEU A 106 2.03 13.53 -4.17
N TRP A 107 1.57 12.37 -3.66
CA TRP A 107 1.09 12.26 -2.30
C TRP A 107 2.21 12.48 -1.26
N LEU A 108 3.40 11.91 -1.51
CA LEU A 108 4.59 12.04 -0.65
C LEU A 108 5.10 13.48 -0.61
N ASP A 109 5.14 14.17 -1.75
CA ASP A 109 5.51 15.59 -1.85
C ASP A 109 4.56 16.51 -1.06
N GLY A 110 3.31 16.08 -0.88
CA GLY A 110 2.33 16.77 -0.04
C GLY A 110 2.51 16.52 1.47
N GLN A 111 3.39 15.61 1.88
CA GLN A 111 3.63 15.30 3.30
C GLN A 111 4.69 16.22 3.92
N PRO A 112 4.64 16.46 5.25
CA PRO A 112 5.64 17.29 5.92
C PRO A 112 7.06 16.69 5.94
N ARG A 113 7.23 15.42 5.54
CA ARG A 113 8.51 14.74 5.48
C ARG A 113 8.49 13.58 4.48
N MET A 114 9.63 13.37 3.84
CA MET A 114 9.87 12.19 3.01
C MET A 114 10.21 10.95 3.84
N PRO A 115 9.94 9.73 3.33
CA PRO A 115 10.27 8.50 4.01
C PRO A 115 11.79 8.34 4.13
N SER A 116 12.23 7.82 5.28
CA SER A 116 13.62 7.45 5.51
C SER A 116 13.97 6.11 4.86
N ILE A 117 12.95 5.24 4.70
CA ILE A 117 13.07 3.91 4.11
C ILE A 117 11.88 3.68 3.19
N VAL A 118 12.15 3.19 1.99
CA VAL A 118 11.16 2.59 1.09
C VAL A 118 11.36 1.07 1.10
N HIS A 119 10.33 0.34 1.47
CA HIS A 119 10.33 -1.11 1.50
C HIS A 119 9.20 -1.64 0.60
N SER A 120 9.57 -2.20 -0.54
CA SER A 120 8.63 -2.78 -1.51
C SER A 120 8.39 -4.26 -1.25
N HIS A 121 7.19 -4.75 -1.59
CA HIS A 121 6.79 -6.15 -1.43
C HIS A 121 6.16 -6.67 -2.73
N TYR A 122 6.81 -7.67 -3.34
CA TYR A 122 6.52 -8.24 -4.67
C TYR A 122 7.03 -7.41 -5.86
N ALA A 123 6.92 -7.98 -7.07
CA ALA A 123 7.51 -7.45 -8.29
C ALA A 123 6.90 -6.10 -8.73
N ASP A 124 5.58 -5.94 -8.58
CA ASP A 124 4.84 -4.70 -8.87
C ASP A 124 5.29 -3.55 -7.96
N ALA A 125 5.34 -3.78 -6.65
CA ALA A 125 5.85 -2.81 -5.70
C ALA A 125 7.37 -2.61 -5.86
N GLY A 126 8.10 -3.63 -6.29
CA GLY A 126 9.54 -3.54 -6.60
C GLY A 126 9.80 -2.53 -7.71
N TYR A 127 9.02 -2.59 -8.79
CA TYR A 127 9.05 -1.61 -9.86
C TYR A 127 8.77 -0.19 -9.35
N VAL A 128 7.70 -0.02 -8.57
CA VAL A 128 7.34 1.28 -7.97
C VAL A 128 8.44 1.79 -7.04
N GLY A 129 9.01 0.93 -6.20
CA GLY A 129 10.07 1.28 -5.26
C GLY A 129 11.35 1.76 -5.95
N VAL A 130 11.74 1.12 -7.06
CA VAL A 130 12.87 1.57 -7.89
C VAL A 130 12.59 2.94 -8.48
N ARG A 131 11.37 3.20 -8.98
CA ARG A 131 10.99 4.51 -9.52
C ARG A 131 11.05 5.60 -8.44
N LEU A 132 10.47 5.36 -7.26
CA LEU A 132 10.49 6.33 -6.16
C LEU A 132 11.88 6.63 -5.62
N SER A 133 12.81 5.67 -5.69
CA SER A 133 14.17 5.84 -5.16
C SER A 133 15.12 6.56 -6.12
N ASN A 134 14.70 6.77 -7.37
CA ASN A 134 15.51 7.39 -8.43
C ASN A 134 14.96 8.75 -8.92
N LEU A 135 13.95 9.30 -8.21
CA LEU A 135 13.38 10.62 -8.45
C LEU A 135 13.90 11.60 -7.40
#